data_AF-A0A956FPL7-F1
#
_entry.id   AF-A0A956FPL7-F1
#
_cell.length_a   1.000
_cell.length_b   1.000
_cell.length_c   1.000
_cell.angle_alpha   90.00
_cell.angle_beta   90.00
_cell.angle_gamma   90.00
#
_symmetry.space_group_name_H-M   'P 1'
#
loop_
_entity.id
_entity.type
_entity.pdbx_description
1 polymer ?
#
loop_
_entity_poly.entity_id
_entity_poly.type
_entity_poly.pdbx_seq_one_letter_code
_entity_poly.pdbx_strand_id
1 'polypeptide(L)'
;MHVSRRWRLRQLGLAALVGAVALAGCAKRQGVRRYDRTQLEESLKNPEDSGLLLLGSFPLLKVIDGDTLKVAGLDQTLRLLAIDTEETFKKEKERRAFEQGWERYLAEAEAKSRGPVKIPTPLGEDAKHFAADFFKGVRTVHLERDHPGEVRGRFNRFLTYVFADKGGERLNYNVECVRAGMSPYFTKYGYSHRFHDELVAAQAEARAAQRGIWDPAKMHYTDYDARIAWWNARADYIAAFEEEAEGRDDYVILTRFDAGERLKALEGREVTILATIADIRYSKNGPIKVLLGRRMFSDFPVIFFDHDVFEQTGMRRHKGEHVRVRGVLTTWYNKYKKEDVLQIEVKLPGQVRLSPVVRPGSEPPPGAAGDEVQEPADAATTEPAAAEAASPEPAPDDALQGQSQSGAQTQSQTRDDDDRDDAAHDDHEDRDDDAERDAEDGEAARTQARAARTRRSAAPA
;
A
#
# COMPACT_ATOMS: atom_id res chain seq x y z
N MET A 1 -63.40 41.34 64.20
CA MET A 1 -62.86 40.25 63.36
C MET A 1 -61.40 40.05 63.72
N HIS A 2 -60.98 38.79 63.80
CA HIS A 2 -59.73 38.33 64.41
C HIS A 2 -58.45 38.98 63.83
N VAL A 3 -57.46 39.18 64.70
CA VAL A 3 -56.18 38.45 64.73
C VAL A 3 -55.22 39.25 65.64
N SER A 4 -54.65 38.63 66.67
CA SER A 4 -53.18 38.53 66.81
C SER A 4 -52.71 38.00 68.18
N ARG A 5 -51.90 36.94 68.08
CA ARG A 5 -50.62 36.67 68.79
C ARG A 5 -50.65 36.32 70.29
N ARG A 6 -50.56 35.01 70.55
CA ARG A 6 -49.99 34.38 71.78
C ARG A 6 -48.48 34.13 71.56
N TRP A 7 -47.60 34.62 72.45
CA TRP A 7 -46.87 33.92 73.55
C TRP A 7 -45.97 32.76 73.09
N ARG A 8 -44.63 32.88 73.14
CA ARG A 8 -43.64 32.75 74.25
C ARG A 8 -43.14 31.31 74.52
N LEU A 9 -41.80 31.19 74.45
CA LEU A 9 -40.86 30.38 75.27
C LEU A 9 -40.54 28.89 74.93
N ARG A 10 -39.23 28.71 74.64
CA ARG A 10 -38.24 27.72 75.12
C ARG A 10 -38.21 26.26 74.63
N GLN A 11 -37.08 25.99 73.97
CA GLN A 11 -36.07 24.93 74.18
C GLN A 11 -36.26 23.49 73.66
N LEU A 12 -35.21 23.11 72.91
CA LEU A 12 -34.48 21.83 72.82
C LEU A 12 -35.10 20.64 72.08
N GLY A 13 -34.39 20.22 71.03
CA GLY A 13 -34.40 18.84 70.51
C GLY A 13 -34.03 18.73 69.04
N LEU A 14 -32.82 18.18 68.76
CA LEU A 14 -32.39 17.43 67.56
C LEU A 14 -32.66 18.03 66.15
N ALA A 15 -31.83 17.96 65.13
CA ALA A 15 -30.53 17.40 64.79
C ALA A 15 -30.50 17.42 63.24
N ALA A 16 -29.34 17.76 62.65
CA ALA A 16 -28.92 17.37 61.30
C ALA A 16 -29.88 17.58 60.10
N LEU A 17 -29.70 18.68 59.36
CA LEU A 17 -29.36 18.65 57.92
C LEU A 17 -29.11 20.09 57.42
N VAL A 18 -27.85 20.53 57.40
CA VAL A 18 -27.44 21.70 56.62
C VAL A 18 -26.24 21.26 55.79
N GLY A 19 -26.52 20.71 54.62
CA GLY A 19 -25.54 20.31 53.62
C GLY A 19 -25.51 21.34 52.49
N ALA A 20 -24.65 22.34 52.66
CA ALA A 20 -23.90 23.05 51.62
C ALA A 20 -24.58 23.33 50.26
N VAL A 21 -25.19 24.53 50.15
CA VAL A 21 -25.25 25.27 48.89
C VAL A 21 -24.19 26.37 48.96
N ALA A 22 -23.05 26.16 48.31
CA ALA A 22 -22.15 27.18 47.75
C ALA A 22 -20.80 26.52 47.45
N LEU A 23 -20.56 26.18 46.18
CA LEU A 23 -19.23 26.17 45.55
C LEU A 23 -19.46 26.10 44.03
N ALA A 24 -19.77 27.25 43.45
CA ALA A 24 -19.64 27.47 42.02
C ALA A 24 -18.16 27.65 41.68
N GLY A 25 -17.71 27.01 40.60
CA GLY A 25 -16.66 27.57 39.76
C GLY A 25 -15.21 27.16 40.06
N CYS A 26 -14.91 25.87 39.98
CA CYS A 26 -13.64 25.39 39.41
C CYS A 26 -13.86 23.98 38.86
N ALA A 27 -14.73 23.86 37.84
CA ALA A 27 -14.71 22.69 36.98
C ALA A 27 -13.35 22.69 36.27
N LYS A 28 -12.40 21.90 36.79
CA LYS A 28 -11.22 21.48 36.03
C LYS A 28 -11.75 21.00 34.69
N ARG A 29 -11.50 21.78 33.62
CA ARG A 29 -11.58 21.27 32.26
C ARG A 29 -10.80 19.96 32.28
N GLN A 30 -11.50 18.83 32.13
CA GLN A 30 -10.84 17.56 31.87
C GLN A 30 -10.03 17.81 30.61
N GLY A 31 -8.72 18.01 30.79
CA GLY A 31 -7.80 18.04 29.69
C GLY A 31 -8.01 16.73 28.95
N VAL A 32 -8.34 16.83 27.66
CA VAL A 32 -8.28 15.70 26.72
C VAL A 32 -7.05 14.90 27.09
N ARG A 33 -7.24 13.65 27.55
CA ARG A 33 -6.13 12.80 27.99
C ARG A 33 -5.22 12.67 26.77
N ARG A 34 -4.10 13.37 26.84
CA ARG A 34 -3.19 13.62 25.73
C ARG A 34 -2.44 12.32 25.48
N TYR A 35 -2.54 11.80 24.26
CA TYR A 35 -1.62 10.89 23.58
C TYR A 35 -0.68 10.11 24.52
N ASP A 36 -1.04 8.87 24.86
CA ASP A 36 -0.14 7.95 25.56
C ASP A 36 0.78 7.28 24.54
N ARG A 37 1.82 8.03 24.15
CA ARG A 37 2.91 7.55 23.29
C ARG A 37 3.48 6.23 23.80
N THR A 38 3.53 6.06 25.11
CA THR A 38 4.09 4.90 25.77
C THR A 38 3.22 3.68 25.51
N GLN A 39 1.90 3.79 25.63
CA GLN A 39 0.98 2.70 25.26
C GLN A 39 1.02 2.35 23.78
N LEU A 40 1.10 3.33 22.88
CA LEU A 40 1.28 3.05 21.45
C LEU A 40 2.60 2.34 21.20
N GLU A 41 3.71 2.87 21.70
CA GLU A 41 5.03 2.23 21.57
C GLU A 41 5.07 0.84 22.20
N GLU A 42 4.35 0.60 23.31
CA GLU A 42 4.28 -0.69 24.00
C GLU A 42 3.42 -1.71 23.23
N SER A 43 2.26 -1.29 22.71
CA SER A 43 1.41 -2.10 21.81
C SER A 43 2.11 -2.46 20.48
N LEU A 44 3.03 -1.59 20.04
CA LEU A 44 3.86 -1.81 18.85
C LEU A 44 5.10 -2.67 19.14
N LYS A 45 5.54 -2.77 20.41
CA LYS A 45 6.70 -3.57 20.84
C LYS A 45 6.34 -5.03 21.08
N ASN A 46 5.17 -5.30 21.66
CA ASN A 46 4.69 -6.67 21.92
C ASN A 46 3.29 -6.87 21.32
N PRO A 47 3.19 -7.01 19.98
CA PRO A 47 1.90 -7.07 19.29
C PRO A 47 1.16 -8.40 19.45
N GLU A 48 1.61 -9.29 20.35
CA GLU A 48 0.98 -10.59 20.68
C GLU A 48 0.39 -10.62 22.11
N ASP A 49 0.80 -9.71 23.00
CA ASP A 49 0.44 -9.71 24.43
C ASP A 49 -0.65 -8.69 24.86
N SER A 50 -1.09 -7.79 23.99
CA SER A 50 -2.17 -6.84 24.35
C SER A 50 -3.56 -7.39 23.98
N GLY A 51 -4.65 -6.85 24.52
CA GLY A 51 -5.98 -7.02 23.90
C GLY A 51 -6.05 -6.25 22.57
N LEU A 52 -5.33 -6.73 21.56
CA LEU A 52 -4.39 -6.02 20.66
C LEU A 52 -4.89 -5.08 19.57
N LEU A 53 -6.19 -4.96 19.36
CA LEU A 53 -6.66 -4.31 18.13
C LEU A 53 -6.79 -2.79 18.28
N LEU A 54 -6.91 -2.27 19.51
CA LEU A 54 -7.03 -0.83 19.75
C LEU A 54 -5.67 -0.12 19.58
N LEU A 55 -5.57 0.79 18.60
CA LEU A 55 -4.43 1.71 18.47
C LEU A 55 -4.53 2.90 19.43
N GLY A 56 -5.76 3.30 19.77
CA GLY A 56 -6.05 4.35 20.76
C GLY A 56 -6.94 5.47 20.23
N SER A 57 -7.06 6.53 21.03
CA SER A 57 -7.87 7.72 20.71
C SER A 57 -6.97 8.88 20.30
N PHE A 58 -7.26 9.48 19.15
CA PHE A 58 -6.42 10.52 18.55
C PHE A 58 -7.23 11.76 18.19
N PRO A 59 -6.69 12.97 18.42
CA PRO A 59 -7.31 14.19 17.89
C PRO A 59 -7.34 14.15 16.35
N LEU A 60 -8.52 14.36 15.77
CA LEU A 60 -8.67 14.46 14.32
C LEU A 60 -8.08 15.80 13.85
N LEU A 61 -7.15 15.76 12.90
CA LEU A 61 -6.56 16.98 12.33
C LEU A 61 -7.24 17.38 11.02
N LYS A 62 -7.41 16.42 10.10
CA LYS A 62 -7.92 16.72 8.76
C LYS A 62 -8.50 15.47 8.09
N VAL A 63 -9.61 15.66 7.40
CA VAL A 63 -10.10 14.75 6.36
C VAL A 63 -9.40 15.12 5.06
N ILE A 64 -8.63 14.18 4.49
CA ILE A 64 -7.87 14.41 3.26
C ILE A 64 -8.70 13.99 2.06
N ASP A 65 -9.24 12.77 2.12
CA ASP A 65 -10.06 12.14 1.10
C ASP A 65 -11.12 11.22 1.75
N GLY A 66 -11.98 10.60 0.94
CA GLY A 66 -13.03 9.68 1.40
C GLY A 66 -12.52 8.49 2.22
N ASP A 67 -11.31 8.01 1.93
CA ASP A 67 -10.67 6.86 2.57
C ASP A 67 -9.35 7.20 3.31
N THR A 68 -9.05 8.50 3.47
CA THR A 68 -7.74 8.96 3.97
C THR A 68 -7.89 10.11 4.97
N LEU A 69 -7.39 9.89 6.19
CA LEU A 69 -7.47 10.85 7.30
C LEU A 69 -6.07 11.15 7.88
N LYS A 70 -5.95 12.32 8.54
CA LYS A 70 -4.77 12.69 9.34
C LYS A 70 -5.18 12.97 10.78
N VAL A 71 -4.44 12.39 11.73
CA VAL A 71 -4.66 12.55 13.17
C VAL A 71 -3.39 13.05 13.86
N ALA A 72 -3.53 13.64 15.04
CA ALA A 72 -2.39 14.11 15.82
C ALA A 72 -1.70 12.94 16.53
N GLY A 73 -0.37 12.96 16.57
CA GLY A 73 0.44 11.97 17.29
C GLY A 73 0.89 10.77 16.46
N LEU A 74 0.42 10.65 15.22
CA LEU A 74 0.94 9.67 14.25
C LEU A 74 1.78 10.39 13.19
N ASP A 75 2.79 9.68 12.69
CA ASP A 75 3.80 10.20 11.75
C ASP A 75 3.36 10.19 10.29
N GLN A 76 2.20 9.60 10.00
CA GLN A 76 1.69 9.34 8.65
C GLN A 76 0.17 9.49 8.58
N THR A 77 -0.36 9.61 7.37
CA THR A 77 -1.80 9.48 7.12
C THR A 77 -2.28 8.05 7.37
N LEU A 78 -3.59 7.92 7.62
CA LEU A 78 -4.24 6.65 7.84
C LEU A 78 -4.72 6.08 6.49
N ARG A 79 -4.46 4.80 6.23
CA ARG A 79 -5.16 4.06 5.17
C ARG A 79 -6.33 3.32 5.83
N LEU A 80 -7.54 3.68 5.42
CA LEU A 80 -8.74 3.09 5.98
C LEU A 80 -8.97 1.70 5.38
N LEU A 81 -9.19 0.72 6.27
CA LEU A 81 -9.38 -0.66 5.89
C LEU A 81 -10.75 -0.90 5.26
N ALA A 82 -10.84 -1.89 4.37
CA ALA A 82 -12.07 -2.35 3.74
C ALA A 82 -12.83 -1.32 2.87
N ILE A 83 -12.24 -0.15 2.60
CA ILE A 83 -12.78 0.86 1.68
C ILE A 83 -11.73 1.31 0.65
N ASP A 84 -12.20 1.70 -0.53
CA ASP A 84 -11.44 2.30 -1.64
C ASP A 84 -12.39 3.26 -2.37
N THR A 85 -12.42 4.51 -1.92
CA THR A 85 -13.25 5.55 -2.54
C THR A 85 -12.67 5.97 -3.88
N GLU A 86 -13.50 6.45 -4.81
CA GLU A 86 -13.00 6.97 -6.09
C GLU A 86 -12.10 8.18 -5.90
N GLU A 87 -11.24 8.45 -6.88
CA GLU A 87 -10.24 9.51 -6.78
C GLU A 87 -10.88 10.91 -6.86
N THR A 88 -10.25 11.89 -6.23
CA THR A 88 -10.65 13.30 -6.27
C THR A 88 -9.88 14.09 -7.32
N PHE A 89 -10.47 15.17 -7.85
CA PHE A 89 -9.82 15.99 -8.87
C PHE A 89 -8.70 16.82 -8.25
N LYS A 90 -7.46 16.34 -8.37
CA LYS A 90 -6.29 17.01 -7.79
C LYS A 90 -5.61 17.92 -8.81
N LYS A 91 -5.58 17.53 -10.09
CA LYS A 91 -4.84 18.21 -11.16
C LYS A 91 -5.77 18.94 -12.13
N GLU A 92 -5.30 20.07 -12.66
CA GLU A 92 -6.04 20.86 -13.65
C GLU A 92 -6.25 20.12 -14.98
N LYS A 93 -5.27 19.30 -15.38
CA LYS A 93 -5.38 18.46 -16.59
C LYS A 93 -6.56 17.49 -16.50
N GLU A 94 -6.82 16.92 -15.33
CA GLU A 94 -7.92 15.98 -15.10
C GLU A 94 -9.27 16.68 -15.22
N ARG A 95 -9.39 17.89 -14.64
CA ARG A 95 -10.57 18.73 -14.77
C ARG A 95 -10.88 19.06 -16.24
N ARG A 96 -9.87 19.51 -16.99
CA ARG A 96 -10.04 19.83 -18.43
C ARG A 96 -10.37 18.61 -19.28
N ALA A 97 -9.88 17.44 -18.91
CA ALA A 97 -10.25 16.20 -19.59
C ALA A 97 -11.72 15.84 -19.29
N PHE A 98 -12.15 15.96 -18.04
CA PHE A 98 -13.54 15.77 -17.63
C PHE A 98 -14.52 16.76 -18.29
N GLU A 99 -14.13 18.03 -18.42
CA GLU A 99 -14.93 19.09 -19.08
C GLU A 99 -15.26 18.78 -20.56
N GLN A 100 -14.51 17.88 -21.20
CA GLN A 100 -14.78 17.44 -22.58
C GLN A 100 -15.94 16.43 -22.68
N GLY A 101 -16.51 16.03 -21.53
CA GLY A 101 -17.65 15.12 -21.44
C GLY A 101 -17.29 13.80 -20.77
N TRP A 102 -18.15 13.33 -19.86
CA TRP A 102 -17.95 12.14 -19.04
C TRP A 102 -17.67 10.87 -19.86
N GLU A 103 -18.51 10.59 -20.87
CA GLU A 103 -18.41 9.38 -21.69
C GLU A 103 -17.07 9.29 -22.41
N ARG A 104 -16.62 10.42 -22.97
CA ARG A 104 -15.32 10.53 -23.62
C ARG A 104 -14.18 10.40 -22.63
N TYR A 105 -14.28 11.08 -21.49
CA TYR A 105 -13.27 11.05 -20.44
C TYR A 105 -13.02 9.63 -19.92
N LEU A 106 -14.09 8.89 -19.63
CA LEU A 106 -14.01 7.50 -19.19
C LEU A 106 -13.45 6.59 -20.28
N ALA A 107 -13.95 6.67 -21.52
CA ALA A 107 -13.48 5.83 -22.62
C ALA A 107 -11.99 6.06 -22.95
N GLU A 108 -11.52 7.31 -22.91
CA GLU A 108 -10.09 7.61 -23.11
C GLU A 108 -9.22 7.08 -21.98
N ALA A 109 -9.72 7.03 -20.75
CA ALA A 109 -9.01 6.45 -19.62
C ALA A 109 -8.95 4.92 -19.72
N GLU A 110 -10.07 4.28 -20.08
CA GLU A 110 -10.15 2.83 -20.29
C GLU A 110 -9.22 2.38 -21.42
N ALA A 111 -9.18 3.11 -22.54
CA ALA A 111 -8.32 2.78 -23.67
C ALA A 111 -6.81 2.86 -23.33
N LYS A 112 -6.42 3.65 -22.33
CA LYS A 112 -5.02 3.80 -21.88
C LYS A 112 -4.66 2.83 -20.77
N SER A 113 -5.64 2.19 -20.14
CA SER A 113 -5.42 1.35 -18.96
C SER A 113 -5.27 -0.12 -19.34
N ARG A 114 -4.30 -0.80 -18.72
CA ARG A 114 -4.13 -2.26 -18.79
C ARG A 114 -4.96 -3.00 -17.73
N GLY A 115 -5.76 -2.29 -16.95
CA GLY A 115 -6.59 -2.86 -15.89
C GLY A 115 -7.72 -1.93 -15.47
N PRO A 116 -8.34 -2.19 -14.30
CA PRO A 116 -9.43 -1.36 -13.81
C PRO A 116 -8.99 0.11 -13.69
N VAL A 117 -9.69 1.02 -14.35
CA VAL A 117 -9.32 2.45 -14.38
C VAL A 117 -9.32 3.06 -12.99
N LYS A 118 -8.42 4.02 -12.78
CA LYS A 118 -8.38 4.86 -11.59
C LYS A 118 -8.25 6.31 -12.04
N ILE A 119 -9.37 7.00 -12.10
CA ILE A 119 -9.46 8.40 -12.55
C ILE A 119 -10.31 9.20 -11.56
N PRO A 120 -10.04 10.50 -11.40
CA PRO A 120 -10.91 11.36 -10.61
C PRO A 120 -12.35 11.35 -11.12
N THR A 121 -13.31 11.34 -10.21
CA THR A 121 -14.74 11.37 -10.56
C THR A 121 -15.51 12.37 -9.68
N PRO A 122 -16.70 12.82 -10.13
CA PRO A 122 -17.62 13.52 -9.25
C PRO A 122 -17.97 12.74 -7.98
N LEU A 123 -18.01 11.40 -8.06
CA LEU A 123 -18.31 10.55 -6.91
C LEU A 123 -17.16 10.43 -5.90
N GLY A 124 -15.91 10.57 -6.35
CA GLY A 124 -14.77 10.74 -5.45
C GLY A 124 -14.87 12.03 -4.64
N GLU A 125 -15.31 13.15 -5.25
CA GLU A 125 -15.58 14.39 -4.52
C GLU A 125 -16.77 14.24 -3.56
N ASP A 126 -17.85 13.57 -3.96
CA ASP A 126 -18.97 13.23 -3.07
C ASP A 126 -18.51 12.41 -1.86
N ALA A 127 -17.64 11.41 -2.06
CA ALA A 127 -17.10 10.58 -0.98
C ALA A 127 -16.26 11.38 0.03
N LYS A 128 -15.44 12.31 -0.47
CA LYS A 128 -14.69 13.24 0.37
C LYS A 128 -15.59 14.21 1.13
N HIS A 129 -16.65 14.73 0.50
CA HIS A 129 -17.64 15.57 1.18
C HIS A 129 -18.41 14.79 2.24
N PHE A 130 -18.82 13.56 1.95
CA PHE A 130 -19.44 12.64 2.91
C PHE A 130 -18.53 12.43 4.12
N ALA A 131 -17.23 12.19 3.91
CA ALA A 131 -16.25 12.07 4.99
C ALA A 131 -16.19 13.35 5.84
N ALA A 132 -16.09 14.51 5.20
CA ALA A 132 -16.02 15.81 5.88
C ALA A 132 -17.29 16.06 6.73
N ASP A 133 -18.46 15.75 6.20
CA ASP A 133 -19.74 15.88 6.90
C ASP A 133 -19.89 14.85 8.02
N PHE A 134 -19.44 13.61 7.80
CA PHE A 134 -19.44 12.58 8.83
C PHE A 134 -18.61 13.02 10.04
N PHE A 135 -17.42 13.57 9.82
CA PHE A 135 -16.53 14.00 10.89
C PHE A 135 -16.78 15.42 11.38
N LYS A 136 -17.82 16.11 10.87
CA LYS A 136 -18.17 17.46 11.31
C LYS A 136 -18.46 17.50 12.81
N GLY A 137 -17.71 18.31 13.54
CA GLY A 137 -17.81 18.44 15.00
C GLY A 137 -17.11 17.34 15.80
N VAL A 138 -16.55 16.32 15.15
CA VAL A 138 -15.76 15.26 15.79
C VAL A 138 -14.37 15.79 16.10
N ARG A 139 -14.00 15.82 17.38
CA ARG A 139 -12.66 16.26 17.83
C ARG A 139 -11.66 15.12 17.99
N THR A 140 -12.18 13.93 18.27
CA THR A 140 -11.38 12.75 18.60
C THR A 140 -11.98 11.55 17.87
N VAL A 141 -11.11 10.75 17.29
CA VAL A 141 -11.46 9.47 16.68
C VAL A 141 -10.76 8.34 17.42
N HIS A 142 -11.33 7.14 17.37
CA HIS A 142 -10.74 5.93 17.92
C HIS A 142 -10.29 5.05 16.77
N LEU A 143 -9.05 4.59 16.83
CA LEU A 143 -8.41 3.82 15.77
C LEU A 143 -8.24 2.38 16.22
N GLU A 144 -8.63 1.45 15.38
CA GLU A 144 -8.50 0.02 15.63
C GLU A 144 -7.98 -0.74 14.40
N ARG A 145 -7.11 -1.72 14.64
CA ARG A 145 -6.61 -2.67 13.64
C ARG A 145 -7.64 -3.76 13.36
N ASP A 146 -7.48 -4.43 12.23
CA ASP A 146 -8.23 -5.65 11.92
C ASP A 146 -7.51 -6.91 12.43
N HIS A 147 -6.18 -6.95 12.29
CA HIS A 147 -5.35 -8.09 12.68
C HIS A 147 -4.10 -7.62 13.49
N PRO A 148 -3.68 -8.33 14.55
CA PRO A 148 -2.52 -7.93 15.37
C PRO A 148 -1.20 -7.93 14.58
N GLY A 149 -1.08 -8.84 13.62
CA GLY A 149 0.06 -8.94 12.70
C GLY A 149 0.14 -7.79 11.68
N GLU A 150 -0.97 -7.08 11.41
CA GLU A 150 -1.04 -6.08 10.34
C GLU A 150 -1.15 -4.66 10.91
N VAL A 151 -0.01 -3.98 10.98
CA VAL A 151 0.09 -2.65 11.58
C VAL A 151 0.10 -1.56 10.52
N ARG A 152 0.98 -1.73 9.53
CA ARG A 152 1.24 -0.75 8.48
C ARG A 152 1.28 -1.43 7.13
N GLY A 153 0.75 -0.75 6.12
CA GLY A 153 0.78 -1.22 4.75
C GLY A 153 2.16 -1.04 4.09
N ARG A 154 2.24 -1.41 2.80
CA ARG A 154 3.48 -1.32 1.98
C ARG A 154 4.11 0.08 2.00
N PHE A 155 3.28 1.13 1.97
CA PHE A 155 3.67 2.55 1.99
C PHE A 155 3.86 3.12 3.41
N ASN A 156 3.98 2.26 4.42
CA ASN A 156 4.18 2.66 5.82
C ASN A 156 3.03 3.49 6.44
N ARG A 157 1.86 3.56 5.81
CA ARG A 157 0.62 4.10 6.41
C ARG A 157 0.03 3.11 7.42
N PHE A 158 -0.55 3.62 8.51
CA PHE A 158 -1.29 2.79 9.47
C PHE A 158 -2.55 2.23 8.82
N LEU A 159 -2.77 0.93 9.02
CA LEU A 159 -3.97 0.21 8.58
C LEU A 159 -4.99 0.24 9.72
N THR A 160 -6.14 0.86 9.50
CA THR A 160 -7.10 1.08 10.60
C THR A 160 -8.56 1.17 10.14
N TYR A 161 -9.45 0.74 11.03
CA TYR A 161 -10.83 1.23 11.12
C TYR A 161 -10.86 2.50 11.95
N VAL A 162 -11.81 3.39 11.63
CA VAL A 162 -11.97 4.67 12.34
C VAL A 162 -13.36 4.72 12.95
N PHE A 163 -13.40 4.99 14.25
CA PHE A 163 -14.64 5.18 14.98
C PHE A 163 -14.78 6.62 15.46
N ALA A 164 -16.00 7.14 15.39
CA ALA A 164 -16.36 8.44 15.92
C ALA A 164 -17.55 8.31 16.87
N ASP A 165 -17.49 8.99 18.02
CA ASP A 165 -18.62 9.07 18.93
C ASP A 165 -19.58 10.18 18.44
N LYS A 166 -20.77 9.80 17.97
CA LYS A 166 -21.79 10.70 17.41
C LYS A 166 -23.16 10.35 18.01
N GLY A 167 -23.89 11.35 18.48
CA GLY A 167 -25.24 11.15 19.02
C GLY A 167 -25.32 10.25 20.27
N GLY A 168 -24.19 10.05 20.97
CA GLY A 168 -24.10 9.10 22.10
C GLY A 168 -23.72 7.68 21.69
N GLU A 169 -23.55 7.40 20.40
CA GLU A 169 -23.16 6.11 19.85
C GLU A 169 -21.77 6.17 19.24
N ARG A 170 -21.07 5.04 19.22
CA ARG A 170 -19.79 4.89 18.53
C ARG A 170 -20.03 4.28 17.15
N LEU A 171 -19.77 5.04 16.09
CA LEU A 171 -20.00 4.62 14.72
C LEU A 171 -18.69 4.27 14.02
N ASN A 172 -18.67 3.15 13.29
CA ASN A 172 -17.56 2.73 12.42
C ASN A 172 -17.66 3.44 11.07
N TYR A 173 -16.83 4.46 10.84
CA TYR A 173 -16.87 5.24 9.61
C TYR A 173 -16.70 4.38 8.35
N ASN A 174 -15.87 3.33 8.40
CA ASN A 174 -15.60 2.49 7.24
C ASN A 174 -16.88 1.75 6.81
N VAL A 175 -17.65 1.23 7.77
CA VAL A 175 -18.96 0.60 7.51
C VAL A 175 -19.97 1.64 7.02
N GLU A 176 -20.02 2.83 7.64
CA GLU A 176 -20.92 3.90 7.20
C GLU A 176 -20.60 4.41 5.78
N CYS A 177 -19.32 4.45 5.40
CA CYS A 177 -18.86 4.81 4.06
C CYS A 177 -19.37 3.82 3.02
N VAL A 178 -19.29 2.51 3.30
CA VAL A 178 -19.88 1.46 2.44
C VAL A 178 -21.40 1.56 2.42
N ARG A 179 -22.05 1.74 3.57
CA ARG A 179 -23.52 1.84 3.68
C ARG A 179 -24.09 3.03 2.92
N ALA A 180 -23.35 4.14 2.87
CA ALA A 180 -23.70 5.32 2.10
C ALA A 180 -23.44 5.16 0.59
N GLY A 181 -22.80 4.07 0.16
CA GLY A 181 -22.42 3.84 -1.24
C GLY A 181 -21.24 4.69 -1.71
N MET A 182 -20.41 5.20 -0.80
CA MET A 182 -19.23 6.00 -1.16
C MET A 182 -18.02 5.13 -1.52
N SER A 183 -18.06 3.85 -1.13
CA SER A 183 -17.05 2.84 -1.42
C SER A 183 -17.72 1.48 -1.56
N PRO A 184 -17.21 0.56 -2.40
CA PRO A 184 -17.53 -0.85 -2.25
C PRO A 184 -16.88 -1.40 -0.99
N TYR A 185 -17.27 -2.60 -0.56
CA TYR A 185 -16.49 -3.37 0.39
C TYR A 185 -15.22 -3.88 -0.30
N PHE A 186 -14.09 -3.27 0.05
CA PHE A 186 -12.81 -3.47 -0.63
C PHE A 186 -12.00 -4.64 -0.01
N THR A 187 -12.19 -5.84 -0.56
CA THR A 187 -11.60 -7.10 -0.08
C THR A 187 -10.27 -7.47 -0.73
N LYS A 188 -9.67 -6.58 -1.55
CA LYS A 188 -8.47 -6.83 -2.37
C LYS A 188 -7.28 -7.44 -1.60
N TYR A 189 -7.17 -7.11 -0.32
CA TYR A 189 -6.07 -7.52 0.58
C TYR A 189 -6.53 -8.50 1.68
N GLY A 190 -7.70 -9.10 1.55
CA GLY A 190 -8.27 -10.02 2.54
C GLY A 190 -9.67 -9.58 2.98
N TYR A 191 -10.40 -10.52 3.58
CA TYR A 191 -11.64 -10.21 4.27
C TYR A 191 -11.33 -9.47 5.58
N SER A 192 -12.29 -8.70 6.07
CA SER A 192 -12.16 -8.13 7.39
C SER A 192 -12.34 -9.25 8.40
N HIS A 193 -11.41 -9.43 9.32
CA HIS A 193 -11.54 -10.41 10.38
C HIS A 193 -12.66 -10.07 11.38
N ARG A 194 -13.07 -8.79 11.43
CA ARG A 194 -13.92 -8.26 12.50
C ARG A 194 -15.27 -7.75 12.04
N PHE A 195 -15.33 -7.14 10.85
CA PHE A 195 -16.50 -6.41 10.37
C PHE A 195 -17.00 -6.93 9.02
N HIS A 196 -16.60 -8.15 8.62
CA HIS A 196 -17.00 -8.74 7.34
C HIS A 196 -18.51 -8.69 7.12
N ASP A 197 -19.29 -9.26 8.04
CA ASP A 197 -20.74 -9.34 7.92
C ASP A 197 -21.40 -7.96 7.88
N GLU A 198 -20.90 -7.01 8.68
CA GLU A 198 -21.39 -5.63 8.69
C GLU A 198 -21.13 -4.92 7.35
N LEU A 199 -19.95 -5.12 6.77
CA LEU A 199 -19.55 -4.53 5.49
C LEU A 199 -20.31 -5.17 4.32
N VAL A 200 -20.53 -6.49 4.35
CA VAL A 200 -21.38 -7.19 3.39
C VAL A 200 -22.81 -6.68 3.45
N ALA A 201 -23.38 -6.56 4.65
CA ALA A 201 -24.72 -6.04 4.85
C ALA A 201 -24.84 -4.58 4.40
N ALA A 202 -23.86 -3.74 4.75
CA ALA A 202 -23.80 -2.34 4.34
C ALA A 202 -23.74 -2.20 2.81
N GLN A 203 -22.95 -3.01 2.13
CA GLN A 203 -22.86 -3.00 0.67
C GLN A 203 -24.18 -3.45 0.03
N ALA A 204 -24.81 -4.50 0.56
CA ALA A 204 -26.10 -4.97 0.08
C ALA A 204 -27.20 -3.90 0.23
N GLU A 205 -27.23 -3.20 1.36
CA GLU A 205 -28.13 -2.08 1.61
C GLU A 205 -27.90 -0.94 0.60
N ALA A 206 -26.64 -0.54 0.39
CA ALA A 206 -26.28 0.52 -0.53
C ALA A 206 -26.64 0.19 -1.98
N ARG A 207 -26.43 -1.07 -2.40
CA ARG A 207 -26.83 -1.58 -3.73
C ARG A 207 -28.35 -1.57 -3.91
N ALA A 208 -29.10 -2.12 -2.95
CA ALA A 208 -30.55 -2.19 -3.02
C ALA A 208 -31.20 -0.80 -3.06
N ALA A 209 -30.60 0.17 -2.37
CA ALA A 209 -31.07 1.55 -2.35
C ALA A 209 -30.44 2.43 -3.45
N GLN A 210 -29.63 1.87 -4.36
CA GLN A 210 -28.93 2.57 -5.43
C GLN A 210 -28.21 3.84 -4.92
N ARG A 211 -27.43 3.72 -3.85
CA ARG A 211 -26.72 4.86 -3.25
C ARG A 211 -25.33 5.03 -3.87
N GLY A 212 -24.92 6.28 -4.07
CA GLY A 212 -23.55 6.62 -4.44
C GLY A 212 -23.07 5.93 -5.70
N ILE A 213 -22.03 5.11 -5.61
CA ILE A 213 -21.47 4.30 -6.72
C ILE A 213 -22.41 3.21 -7.25
N TRP A 214 -23.58 3.01 -6.62
CA TRP A 214 -24.62 2.09 -7.06
C TRP A 214 -25.79 2.81 -7.77
N ASP A 215 -25.73 4.14 -7.88
CA ASP A 215 -26.70 4.94 -8.60
C ASP A 215 -26.28 5.08 -10.08
N PRO A 216 -26.99 4.47 -11.03
CA PRO A 216 -26.62 4.53 -12.45
C PRO A 216 -26.74 5.94 -13.05
N ALA A 217 -27.40 6.88 -12.37
CA ALA A 217 -27.47 8.28 -12.81
C ALA A 217 -26.24 9.11 -12.43
N LYS A 218 -25.33 8.53 -11.62
CA LYS A 218 -24.12 9.19 -11.12
C LYS A 218 -22.90 8.85 -11.98
N MET A 219 -21.91 9.74 -11.98
CA MET A 219 -20.65 9.57 -12.71
C MET A 219 -19.62 8.89 -11.82
N HIS A 220 -19.49 7.58 -11.98
CA HIS A 220 -18.64 6.69 -11.18
C HIS A 220 -18.05 5.57 -12.06
N TYR A 221 -17.11 4.79 -11.53
CA TYR A 221 -16.56 3.63 -12.26
C TYR A 221 -17.65 2.60 -12.58
N THR A 222 -17.61 2.04 -13.78
CA THR A 222 -18.68 1.17 -14.31
C THR A 222 -18.42 -0.32 -14.09
N ASP A 223 -17.24 -0.70 -13.63
CA ASP A 223 -16.73 -2.08 -13.58
C ASP A 223 -16.71 -2.69 -12.17
N TYR A 224 -17.50 -2.16 -11.23
CA TYR A 224 -17.50 -2.61 -9.83
C TYR A 224 -17.82 -4.10 -9.64
N ASP A 225 -18.70 -4.68 -10.45
CA ASP A 225 -19.00 -6.12 -10.34
C ASP A 225 -17.78 -6.98 -10.69
N ALA A 226 -17.02 -6.61 -11.73
CA ALA A 226 -15.78 -7.27 -12.11
C ALA A 226 -14.68 -7.05 -11.05
N ARG A 227 -14.57 -5.82 -10.51
CA ARG A 227 -13.63 -5.51 -9.41
C ARG A 227 -13.92 -6.33 -8.16
N ILE A 228 -15.18 -6.42 -7.74
CA ILE A 228 -15.58 -7.16 -6.54
C ILE A 228 -15.34 -8.66 -6.72
N ALA A 229 -15.66 -9.23 -7.88
CA ALA A 229 -15.35 -10.62 -8.17
C ALA A 229 -13.84 -10.90 -8.06
N TRP A 230 -13.00 -10.03 -8.64
CA TRP A 230 -11.55 -10.14 -8.53
C TRP A 230 -11.04 -9.98 -7.09
N TRP A 231 -11.52 -8.98 -6.36
CA TRP A 231 -11.10 -8.73 -4.98
C TRP A 231 -11.50 -9.86 -4.04
N ASN A 232 -12.72 -10.40 -4.18
CA ASN A 232 -13.16 -11.54 -3.40
C ASN A 232 -12.32 -12.78 -3.68
N ALA A 233 -11.99 -13.07 -4.94
CA ALA A 233 -11.11 -14.19 -5.24
C ALA A 233 -9.70 -14.04 -4.65
N ARG A 234 -9.17 -12.80 -4.55
CA ARG A 234 -7.93 -12.54 -3.80
C ARG A 234 -8.11 -12.79 -2.31
N ALA A 235 -9.24 -12.36 -1.74
CA ALA A 235 -9.55 -12.57 -0.33
C ALA A 235 -9.69 -14.06 0.00
N ASP A 236 -10.39 -14.84 -0.83
CA ASP A 236 -10.51 -16.30 -0.70
C ASP A 236 -9.13 -16.98 -0.71
N TYR A 237 -8.25 -16.53 -1.61
CA TYR A 237 -6.90 -17.06 -1.70
C TYR A 237 -6.05 -16.78 -0.45
N ILE A 238 -6.23 -15.62 0.18
CA ILE A 238 -5.59 -15.27 1.46
C ILE A 238 -6.22 -16.08 2.60
N ALA A 239 -7.55 -16.11 2.70
CA ALA A 239 -8.26 -16.83 3.75
C ALA A 239 -7.89 -18.32 3.78
N ALA A 240 -7.81 -18.96 2.61
CA ALA A 240 -7.35 -20.34 2.50
C ALA A 240 -5.88 -20.53 2.93
N PHE A 241 -5.04 -19.50 2.81
CA PHE A 241 -3.66 -19.59 3.31
C PHE A 241 -3.63 -19.48 4.83
N GLU A 242 -4.43 -18.58 5.39
CA GLU A 242 -4.53 -18.39 6.83
C GLU A 242 -5.09 -19.61 7.54
N GLU A 243 -6.11 -20.26 6.96
CA GLU A 243 -6.64 -21.54 7.45
C GLU A 243 -5.55 -22.63 7.42
N GLU A 244 -4.84 -22.80 6.29
CA GLU A 244 -3.73 -23.76 6.19
C GLU A 244 -2.57 -23.44 7.15
N ALA A 245 -2.38 -22.16 7.51
CA ALA A 245 -1.32 -21.68 8.40
C ALA A 245 -1.65 -21.83 9.88
N GLU A 246 -2.87 -22.19 10.26
CA GLU A 246 -3.28 -22.27 11.65
C GLU A 246 -2.43 -23.28 12.42
N GLY A 247 -1.83 -22.83 13.53
CA GLY A 247 -0.92 -23.65 14.35
C GLY A 247 0.43 -23.98 13.71
N ARG A 248 0.78 -23.34 12.58
CA ARG A 248 2.00 -23.63 11.82
C ARG A 248 2.98 -22.47 11.80
N ASP A 249 4.18 -22.73 12.31
CA ASP A 249 5.26 -21.74 12.36
C ASP A 249 5.96 -21.55 10.99
N ASP A 250 5.83 -22.50 10.08
CA ASP A 250 6.46 -22.50 8.75
C ASP A 250 5.64 -21.79 7.66
N TYR A 251 4.47 -21.23 7.98
CA TYR A 251 3.64 -20.45 7.06
C TYR A 251 3.72 -18.96 7.39
N VAL A 252 4.27 -18.17 6.47
CA VAL A 252 4.59 -16.76 6.71
C VAL A 252 3.89 -15.84 5.70
N ILE A 253 3.06 -14.92 6.18
CA ILE A 253 2.53 -13.82 5.37
C ILE A 253 3.48 -12.63 5.48
N LEU A 254 4.06 -12.18 4.36
CA LEU A 254 5.11 -11.16 4.38
C LEU A 254 4.66 -9.77 4.85
N THR A 255 3.37 -9.46 4.77
CA THR A 255 2.81 -8.19 5.22
C THR A 255 2.76 -8.07 6.74
N ARG A 256 2.87 -9.18 7.48
CA ARG A 256 2.86 -9.18 8.94
C ARG A 256 4.13 -8.54 9.51
N PHE A 257 3.99 -7.84 10.63
CA PHE A 257 5.07 -7.02 11.18
C PHE A 257 6.31 -7.84 11.57
N ASP A 258 6.10 -9.04 12.09
CA ASP A 258 7.05 -10.02 12.61
C ASP A 258 7.69 -10.88 11.50
N ALA A 259 7.14 -10.87 10.29
CA ALA A 259 7.54 -11.76 9.20
C ALA A 259 9.06 -11.79 8.96
N GLY A 260 9.73 -10.64 9.06
CA GLY A 260 11.18 -10.59 8.86
C GLY A 260 12.00 -11.27 9.97
N GLU A 261 11.57 -11.18 11.22
CA GLU A 261 12.22 -11.84 12.35
C GLU A 261 11.92 -13.33 12.34
N ARG A 262 10.67 -13.69 12.02
CA ARG A 262 10.22 -15.07 11.87
C ARG A 262 10.97 -15.80 10.74
N LEU A 263 11.15 -15.17 9.58
CA LEU A 263 11.92 -15.76 8.49
C LEU A 263 13.39 -15.96 8.86
N LYS A 264 14.01 -15.03 9.61
CA LYS A 264 15.38 -15.22 10.12
C LYS A 264 15.48 -16.41 11.07
N ALA A 265 14.52 -16.57 11.97
CA ALA A 265 14.47 -17.71 12.89
C ALA A 265 14.26 -19.06 12.17
N LEU A 266 13.75 -19.03 10.94
CA LEU A 266 13.48 -20.21 10.11
C LEU A 266 14.56 -20.45 9.04
N GLU A 267 15.69 -19.75 9.09
CA GLU A 267 16.79 -19.98 8.15
C GLU A 267 17.22 -21.46 8.09
N GLY A 268 17.39 -21.98 6.88
CA GLY A 268 17.70 -23.39 6.63
C GLY A 268 16.50 -24.34 6.71
N ARG A 269 15.30 -23.87 7.06
CA ARG A 269 14.06 -24.65 7.07
C ARG A 269 13.24 -24.41 5.81
N GLU A 270 12.43 -25.40 5.45
CA GLU A 270 11.37 -25.20 4.45
C GLU A 270 10.23 -24.39 5.05
N VAL A 271 9.76 -23.39 4.29
CA VAL A 271 8.63 -22.53 4.64
C VAL A 271 7.70 -22.38 3.45
N THR A 272 6.47 -21.95 3.70
CA THR A 272 5.55 -21.45 2.67
C THR A 272 5.26 -19.98 2.92
N ILE A 273 5.57 -19.13 1.94
CA ILE A 273 5.40 -17.67 2.02
C ILE A 273 4.20 -17.23 1.19
N LEU A 274 3.32 -16.41 1.75
CA LEU A 274 2.27 -15.68 1.03
C LEU A 274 2.65 -14.21 0.88
N ALA A 275 2.60 -13.70 -0.36
CA ALA A 275 2.80 -12.28 -0.67
C ALA A 275 2.29 -11.92 -2.06
N THR A 276 2.31 -10.63 -2.41
CA THR A 276 2.08 -10.16 -3.79
C THR A 276 3.37 -10.23 -4.61
N ILE A 277 3.30 -10.63 -5.89
CA ILE A 277 4.41 -10.49 -6.85
C ILE A 277 4.56 -9.00 -7.19
N ALA A 278 5.50 -8.31 -6.54
CA ALA A 278 5.66 -6.86 -6.70
C ALA A 278 6.44 -6.50 -7.98
N ASP A 279 7.49 -7.25 -8.27
CA ASP A 279 8.36 -6.98 -9.42
C ASP A 279 9.02 -8.27 -9.91
N ILE A 280 9.40 -8.30 -11.19
CA ILE A 280 10.13 -9.41 -11.79
C ILE A 280 11.31 -8.84 -12.56
N ARG A 281 12.51 -9.23 -12.17
CA ARG A 281 13.75 -8.72 -12.76
C ARG A 281 14.45 -9.83 -13.53
N TYR A 282 14.61 -9.57 -14.82
CA TYR A 282 15.33 -10.43 -15.73
C TYR A 282 16.81 -10.05 -15.75
N SER A 283 17.67 -11.04 -15.91
CA SER A 283 19.08 -10.81 -16.16
C SER A 283 19.53 -11.69 -17.32
N LYS A 284 20.35 -11.13 -18.22
CA LYS A 284 20.75 -11.80 -19.47
C LYS A 284 21.48 -13.13 -19.22
N ASN A 285 22.38 -13.14 -18.23
CA ASN A 285 23.26 -14.27 -17.92
C ASN A 285 23.15 -14.71 -16.45
N GLY A 286 22.07 -14.35 -15.76
CA GLY A 286 21.91 -14.61 -14.34
C GLY A 286 20.50 -15.12 -14.01
N PRO A 287 20.20 -15.30 -12.72
CA PRO A 287 18.89 -15.76 -12.32
C PRO A 287 17.81 -14.70 -12.58
N ILE A 288 16.59 -15.17 -12.80
CA ILE A 288 15.39 -14.33 -12.70
C ILE A 288 15.10 -14.11 -11.21
N LYS A 289 14.83 -12.86 -10.84
CA LYS A 289 14.49 -12.49 -9.46
C LYS A 289 13.04 -12.02 -9.40
N VAL A 290 12.21 -12.77 -8.71
CA VAL A 290 10.84 -12.39 -8.39
C VAL A 290 10.84 -11.74 -7.02
N LEU A 291 10.45 -10.47 -6.95
CA LEU A 291 10.40 -9.72 -5.70
C LEU A 291 9.00 -9.80 -5.10
N LEU A 292 8.90 -10.44 -3.94
CA LEU A 292 7.66 -10.57 -3.19
C LEU A 292 7.48 -9.38 -2.25
N GLY A 293 6.31 -8.74 -2.34
CA GLY A 293 6.00 -7.52 -1.62
C GLY A 293 5.95 -7.71 -0.11
N ARG A 294 6.74 -6.92 0.63
CA ARG A 294 6.70 -6.86 2.11
C ARG A 294 6.47 -5.42 2.60
N ARG A 295 7.51 -4.60 2.51
CA ARG A 295 7.48 -3.15 2.75
C ARG A 295 8.22 -2.47 1.62
N MET A 296 7.96 -1.20 1.39
CA MET A 296 8.68 -0.44 0.37
C MET A 296 10.20 -0.61 0.54
N PHE A 297 10.88 -0.97 -0.56
CA PHE A 297 12.33 -1.22 -0.62
C PHE A 297 12.87 -2.41 0.20
N SER A 298 11.99 -3.22 0.81
CA SER A 298 12.35 -4.40 1.61
C SER A 298 11.61 -5.66 1.11
N ASP A 299 11.50 -5.79 -0.21
CA ASP A 299 10.87 -6.94 -0.85
C ASP A 299 11.73 -8.20 -0.67
N PHE A 300 11.05 -9.35 -0.57
CA PHE A 300 11.68 -10.65 -0.37
C PHE A 300 11.99 -11.31 -1.72
N PRO A 301 13.26 -11.63 -2.02
CA PRO A 301 13.61 -12.23 -3.30
C PRO A 301 13.33 -13.73 -3.37
N VAL A 302 12.69 -14.15 -4.46
CA VAL A 302 12.60 -15.54 -4.91
C VAL A 302 13.43 -15.67 -6.18
N ILE A 303 14.33 -16.66 -6.20
CA ILE A 303 15.37 -16.80 -7.21
C ILE A 303 15.09 -18.01 -8.09
N PHE A 304 15.16 -17.80 -9.40
CA PHE A 304 15.09 -18.85 -10.41
C PHE A 304 16.39 -18.85 -11.21
N PHE A 305 17.25 -19.85 -11.00
CA PHE A 305 18.44 -20.03 -11.83
C PHE A 305 18.10 -20.66 -13.18
N ASP A 306 17.09 -21.52 -13.20
CA ASP A 306 16.53 -22.11 -14.40
C ASP A 306 15.36 -21.24 -14.91
N HIS A 307 15.51 -20.69 -16.11
CA HIS A 307 14.50 -19.81 -16.73
C HIS A 307 13.28 -20.59 -17.18
N ASP A 308 13.41 -21.86 -17.56
CA ASP A 308 12.28 -22.70 -17.97
C ASP A 308 11.40 -23.05 -16.78
N VAL A 309 12.01 -23.28 -15.61
CA VAL A 309 11.25 -23.44 -14.35
C VAL A 309 10.42 -22.19 -14.06
N PHE A 310 10.98 -20.99 -14.26
CA PHE A 310 10.23 -19.74 -14.09
C PHE A 310 9.04 -19.65 -15.05
N GLU A 311 9.24 -19.88 -16.35
CA GLU A 311 8.16 -19.78 -17.33
C GLU A 311 7.03 -20.80 -17.04
N GLN A 312 7.39 -22.02 -16.64
CA GLN A 312 6.43 -23.06 -16.25
C GLN A 312 5.61 -22.69 -15.00
N THR A 313 6.11 -21.82 -14.11
CA THR A 313 5.32 -21.37 -12.95
C THR A 313 4.15 -20.48 -13.34
N GLY A 314 4.21 -19.79 -14.49
CA GLY A 314 3.23 -18.79 -14.90
C GLY A 314 3.26 -17.46 -14.13
N MET A 315 4.25 -17.24 -13.25
CA MET A 315 4.38 -16.03 -12.42
C MET A 315 4.41 -14.73 -13.23
N ARG A 316 4.95 -14.76 -14.46
CA ARG A 316 5.00 -13.61 -15.38
C ARG A 316 3.63 -12.96 -15.58
N ARG A 317 2.58 -13.77 -15.73
CA ARG A 317 1.19 -13.31 -15.95
C ARG A 317 0.48 -12.89 -14.66
N HIS A 318 1.09 -13.15 -13.50
CA HIS A 318 0.51 -12.92 -12.18
C HIS A 318 1.22 -11.77 -11.44
N LYS A 319 1.97 -10.91 -12.16
CA LYS A 319 2.54 -9.69 -11.57
C LYS A 319 1.40 -8.85 -10.96
N GLY A 320 1.56 -8.47 -9.69
CA GLY A 320 0.53 -7.77 -8.91
C GLY A 320 -0.47 -8.68 -8.18
N GLU A 321 -0.47 -9.99 -8.43
CA GLU A 321 -1.32 -10.97 -7.74
C GLU A 321 -0.61 -11.64 -6.56
N HIS A 322 -1.42 -12.23 -5.68
CA HIS A 322 -0.91 -13.03 -4.57
C HIS A 322 -0.35 -14.37 -5.07
N VAL A 323 0.73 -14.80 -4.45
CA VAL A 323 1.40 -16.06 -4.71
C VAL A 323 1.82 -16.73 -3.41
N ARG A 324 1.77 -18.06 -3.39
CA ARG A 324 2.37 -18.89 -2.36
C ARG A 324 3.65 -19.52 -2.90
N VAL A 325 4.76 -19.35 -2.20
CA VAL A 325 6.05 -19.91 -2.57
C VAL A 325 6.56 -20.80 -1.44
N ARG A 326 6.75 -22.08 -1.73
CA ARG A 326 7.33 -23.06 -0.82
C ARG A 326 8.80 -23.32 -1.14
N GLY A 327 9.66 -23.29 -0.13
CA GLY A 327 11.05 -23.69 -0.31
C GLY A 327 11.90 -23.46 0.93
N VAL A 328 13.15 -23.90 0.84
CA VAL A 328 14.13 -23.74 1.92
C VAL A 328 14.62 -22.30 1.95
N LEU A 329 14.54 -21.66 3.12
CA LEU A 329 15.13 -20.35 3.35
C LEU A 329 16.64 -20.44 3.34
N THR A 330 17.26 -19.62 2.50
CA THR A 330 18.71 -19.52 2.38
C THR A 330 19.14 -18.06 2.47
N THR A 331 20.38 -17.83 2.88
CA THR A 331 20.98 -16.50 2.90
C THR A 331 22.00 -16.37 1.77
N TRP A 332 21.96 -15.23 1.09
CA TRP A 332 22.97 -14.84 0.13
C TRP A 332 23.57 -13.48 0.51
N TYR A 333 24.90 -13.40 0.49
CA TYR A 333 25.60 -12.16 0.77
C TYR A 333 25.61 -11.22 -0.46
N ASN A 334 24.90 -10.10 -0.35
CA ASN A 334 24.88 -9.07 -1.37
C ASN A 334 26.14 -8.21 -1.29
N LYS A 335 27.12 -8.47 -2.17
CA LYS A 335 28.39 -7.74 -2.20
C LYS A 335 28.26 -6.23 -2.44
N TYR A 336 27.22 -5.78 -3.15
CA TYR A 336 27.03 -4.36 -3.48
C TYR A 336 26.48 -3.58 -2.28
N LYS A 337 25.50 -4.17 -1.58
CA LYS A 337 24.90 -3.57 -0.38
C LYS A 337 25.65 -3.90 0.91
N LYS A 338 26.56 -4.88 0.87
CA LYS A 338 27.31 -5.42 2.01
C LYS A 338 26.37 -5.93 3.12
N GLU A 339 25.33 -6.66 2.72
CA GLU A 339 24.32 -7.20 3.64
C GLU A 339 23.94 -8.62 3.25
N ASP A 340 23.54 -9.41 4.24
CA ASP A 340 22.93 -10.72 4.06
C ASP A 340 21.46 -10.57 3.69
N VAL A 341 21.04 -11.31 2.66
CA VAL A 341 19.67 -11.28 2.14
C VAL A 341 19.10 -12.68 2.18
N LEU A 342 18.02 -12.84 2.93
CA LEU A 342 17.20 -14.07 2.90
C LEU A 342 16.49 -14.19 1.56
N GLN A 343 16.43 -15.42 1.04
CA GLN A 343 15.80 -15.74 -0.23
C GLN A 343 15.28 -17.19 -0.24
N ILE A 344 14.41 -17.49 -1.20
CA ILE A 344 14.07 -18.86 -1.58
C ILE A 344 14.54 -19.11 -3.01
N GLU A 345 15.24 -20.22 -3.24
CA GLU A 345 15.50 -20.72 -4.58
C GLU A 345 14.35 -21.65 -5.01
N VAL A 346 13.78 -21.39 -6.17
CA VAL A 346 12.77 -22.26 -6.80
C VAL A 346 13.46 -23.09 -7.88
N LYS A 347 13.40 -24.40 -7.68
CA LYS A 347 13.99 -25.43 -8.56
C LYS A 347 12.93 -26.22 -9.31
N LEU A 348 11.69 -26.24 -8.82
CA LEU A 348 10.57 -26.97 -9.41
C LEU A 348 9.34 -26.07 -9.51
N PRO A 349 8.56 -26.12 -10.61
CA PRO A 349 7.36 -25.30 -10.75
C PRO A 349 6.35 -25.51 -9.63
N GLY A 350 6.23 -26.74 -9.11
CA GLY A 350 5.31 -27.09 -8.01
C GLY A 350 5.66 -26.48 -6.65
N GLN A 351 6.77 -25.73 -6.53
CA GLN A 351 7.06 -24.89 -5.37
C GLN A 351 6.23 -23.59 -5.37
N VAL A 352 5.68 -23.21 -6.52
CA VAL A 352 4.85 -22.03 -6.70
C VAL A 352 3.40 -22.45 -6.84
N ARG A 353 2.52 -21.86 -6.03
CA ARG A 353 1.08 -21.93 -6.21
C ARG A 353 0.58 -20.52 -6.48
N LEU A 354 -0.01 -20.30 -7.64
CA LEU A 354 -0.57 -19.01 -8.03
C LEU A 354 -2.01 -18.85 -7.52
N SER A 355 -2.45 -17.59 -7.40
CA SER A 355 -3.88 -17.27 -7.32
C SER A 355 -4.59 -17.76 -8.58
N PRO A 356 -5.79 -18.37 -8.48
CA PRO A 356 -6.56 -18.80 -9.65
C PRO A 356 -7.12 -17.62 -10.47
N VAL A 357 -7.02 -16.40 -9.95
CA VAL A 357 -7.54 -15.19 -10.58
C VAL A 357 -6.40 -14.20 -10.83
N VAL A 358 -6.45 -13.57 -12.01
CA VAL A 358 -5.61 -12.45 -12.42
C VAL A 358 -6.41 -11.16 -12.47
N ARG A 359 -5.72 -10.02 -12.39
CA ARG A 359 -6.33 -8.69 -12.52
C ARG A 359 -7.20 -8.61 -13.78
N PRO A 360 -8.43 -8.08 -13.73
CA PRO A 360 -9.21 -7.80 -14.92
C PRO A 360 -8.42 -6.93 -15.90
N GLY A 361 -8.46 -7.25 -17.19
CA GLY A 361 -7.69 -6.54 -18.23
C GLY A 361 -6.23 -7.00 -18.38
N SER A 362 -5.72 -7.89 -17.53
CA SER A 362 -4.38 -8.49 -17.68
C SER A 362 -4.36 -9.73 -18.59
N GLU A 363 -5.49 -10.05 -19.23
CA GLU A 363 -5.55 -11.12 -20.23
C GLU A 363 -4.65 -10.78 -21.42
N PRO A 364 -3.89 -11.74 -21.97
CA PRO A 364 -3.24 -11.54 -23.26
C PRO A 364 -4.32 -11.20 -24.31
N PRO A 365 -4.06 -10.27 -25.24
CA PRO A 365 -4.99 -10.01 -26.32
C PRO A 365 -5.31 -11.34 -27.04
N PRO A 366 -6.57 -11.59 -27.43
CA PRO A 366 -6.94 -12.81 -28.13
C PRO A 366 -6.11 -12.91 -29.43
N GLY A 367 -5.20 -13.89 -29.47
CA GLY A 367 -4.22 -14.07 -30.55
C GLY A 367 -2.76 -14.18 -30.10
N ALA A 368 -2.42 -13.80 -28.86
CA ALA A 368 -1.07 -13.94 -28.31
C ALA A 368 -0.76 -15.36 -27.75
N ALA A 369 -1.48 -16.37 -28.23
CA ALA A 369 -1.12 -17.77 -28.04
C ALA A 369 -0.24 -18.19 -29.21
N GLY A 370 1.07 -18.03 -29.04
CA GLY A 370 2.08 -18.50 -29.98
C GLY A 370 2.71 -17.40 -30.82
N ASP A 371 3.44 -16.48 -30.19
CA ASP A 371 4.65 -16.01 -30.87
C ASP A 371 5.69 -17.11 -30.68
N GLU A 372 5.76 -18.00 -31.68
CA GLU A 372 6.92 -18.83 -31.91
C GLU A 372 8.15 -17.93 -31.83
N VAL A 373 9.13 -18.37 -31.04
CA VAL A 373 10.46 -17.80 -31.02
C VAL A 373 10.95 -17.79 -32.47
N GLN A 374 10.97 -16.62 -33.12
CA GLN A 374 11.73 -16.46 -34.34
C GLN A 374 13.20 -16.56 -33.97
N GLU A 375 13.73 -17.76 -34.12
CA GLU A 375 15.17 -17.98 -34.22
C GLU A 375 15.72 -17.06 -35.31
N PRO A 376 16.79 -16.29 -35.05
CA PRO A 376 17.47 -15.58 -36.11
C PRO A 376 18.07 -16.61 -37.08
N ALA A 377 17.63 -16.53 -38.34
CA ALA A 377 18.07 -17.39 -39.43
C ALA A 377 19.61 -17.47 -39.50
N ASP A 378 20.10 -18.71 -39.45
CA ASP A 378 21.50 -19.07 -39.68
C ASP A 378 21.99 -18.54 -41.03
N ALA A 379 23.01 -17.68 -40.97
CA ALA A 379 23.91 -17.46 -42.09
C ALA A 379 24.88 -18.64 -42.17
N ALA A 380 24.56 -19.55 -43.09
CA ALA A 380 25.37 -20.60 -43.68
C ALA A 380 26.86 -20.67 -43.24
N THR A 381 27.26 -21.82 -42.68
CA THR A 381 28.57 -22.39 -42.99
C THR A 381 28.51 -23.91 -43.00
N THR A 382 29.03 -24.45 -44.10
CA THR A 382 29.11 -25.85 -44.53
C THR A 382 29.93 -26.76 -43.60
N GLU A 383 29.43 -28.00 -43.50
CA GLU A 383 29.96 -29.30 -43.04
C GLU A 383 31.37 -29.45 -42.42
N PRO A 384 31.55 -30.39 -41.46
CA PRO A 384 32.87 -30.80 -40.96
C PRO A 384 33.43 -32.02 -41.70
N ALA A 385 34.74 -32.03 -41.96
CA ALA A 385 35.50 -33.26 -42.19
C ALA A 385 36.91 -33.15 -41.58
N ALA A 386 37.31 -34.26 -40.96
CA ALA A 386 38.46 -34.44 -40.09
C ALA A 386 39.84 -34.25 -40.76
N ALA A 387 40.84 -33.84 -39.98
CA ALA A 387 42.04 -34.65 -39.66
C ALA A 387 43.13 -33.83 -38.94
N GLU A 388 43.87 -34.56 -38.10
CA GLU A 388 45.05 -34.25 -37.28
C GLU A 388 46.10 -33.28 -37.87
N ALA A 389 46.70 -32.44 -37.00
CA ALA A 389 48.08 -32.61 -36.49
C ALA A 389 48.79 -31.28 -36.14
N ALA A 390 49.42 -31.30 -34.95
CA ALA A 390 50.67 -30.64 -34.56
C ALA A 390 50.77 -29.10 -34.40
N SER A 391 50.93 -28.69 -33.13
CA SER A 391 51.74 -27.56 -32.60
C SER A 391 53.18 -27.53 -33.21
N PRO A 392 53.96 -26.41 -33.20
CA PRO A 392 54.13 -25.51 -32.06
C PRO A 392 54.33 -23.99 -32.31
N GLU A 393 54.24 -23.24 -31.19
CA GLU A 393 54.77 -21.90 -30.89
C GLU A 393 56.27 -21.70 -31.29
N PRO A 394 56.95 -20.52 -31.12
CA PRO A 394 56.58 -19.27 -30.38
C PRO A 394 56.99 -17.90 -31.03
N ALA A 395 56.36 -16.81 -30.51
CA ALA A 395 56.88 -15.47 -30.09
C ALA A 395 57.88 -14.64 -30.96
N PRO A 396 58.28 -13.41 -30.55
CA PRO A 396 57.53 -12.15 -30.44
C PRO A 396 58.27 -11.00 -31.21
N ASP A 397 58.14 -9.74 -30.74
CA ASP A 397 58.78 -8.48 -31.19
C ASP A 397 58.04 -7.74 -32.33
N ASP A 398 57.95 -6.41 -32.38
CA ASP A 398 58.62 -5.36 -31.63
C ASP A 398 57.79 -4.06 -31.66
N ALA A 399 58.17 -3.13 -30.79
CA ALA A 399 57.66 -1.78 -30.69
C ALA A 399 57.81 -0.95 -31.98
N LEU A 400 57.01 0.11 -32.12
CA LEU A 400 57.52 1.50 -32.16
C LEU A 400 56.40 2.53 -32.36
N GLN A 401 56.61 3.63 -31.66
CA GLN A 401 55.81 4.86 -31.63
C GLN A 401 55.97 5.67 -32.92
N GLY A 402 54.96 6.46 -33.28
CA GLY A 402 55.06 7.47 -34.33
C GLY A 402 53.90 8.45 -34.31
N GLN A 403 54.14 9.61 -33.70
CA GLN A 403 53.27 10.79 -33.67
C GLN A 403 53.12 11.40 -35.08
N SER A 404 51.99 12.09 -35.35
CA SER A 404 51.94 13.55 -35.64
C SER A 404 50.80 13.98 -36.57
N GLN A 405 49.93 14.83 -36.01
CA GLN A 405 49.25 16.02 -36.54
C GLN A 405 49.10 16.28 -38.05
N SER A 406 47.86 16.56 -38.46
CA SER A 406 47.35 17.79 -39.14
C SER A 406 45.89 17.49 -39.54
N GLY A 407 44.91 18.37 -39.71
CA GLY A 407 44.83 19.81 -39.91
C GLY A 407 43.61 20.05 -40.81
N ALA A 408 42.90 21.16 -40.58
CA ALA A 408 41.91 21.79 -41.47
C ALA A 408 40.45 21.25 -41.54
N GLN A 409 39.58 21.99 -40.83
CA GLN A 409 38.34 22.64 -41.29
C GLN A 409 37.71 22.20 -42.62
N THR A 410 36.40 21.90 -42.60
CA THR A 410 35.45 22.51 -43.55
C THR A 410 34.05 22.59 -42.93
N GLN A 411 33.40 23.72 -43.18
CA GLN A 411 32.04 24.11 -42.83
C GLN A 411 31.00 23.17 -43.46
N SER A 412 29.83 23.02 -42.82
CA SER A 412 28.57 23.57 -43.33
C SER A 412 27.33 22.83 -42.81
N GLN A 413 26.26 23.61 -42.64
CA GLN A 413 24.86 23.23 -42.73
C GLN A 413 24.23 22.50 -41.53
N THR A 414 23.73 23.34 -40.63
CA THR A 414 22.53 23.11 -39.84
C THR A 414 21.33 22.84 -40.76
N ARG A 415 20.76 21.64 -40.65
CA ARG A 415 19.35 21.36 -40.95
C ARG A 415 18.81 20.44 -39.87
N ASP A 416 17.66 20.84 -39.38
CA ASP A 416 16.78 20.15 -38.45
C ASP A 416 16.47 18.73 -38.93
N ASP A 417 16.48 17.78 -37.99
CA ASP A 417 15.64 16.56 -37.94
C ASP A 417 16.14 15.69 -36.79
N ASP A 418 15.48 15.76 -35.63
CA ASP A 418 15.55 14.73 -34.57
C ASP A 418 14.22 14.72 -33.80
N ASP A 419 13.17 14.24 -34.46
CA ASP A 419 12.04 13.58 -33.80
C ASP A 419 12.33 12.07 -33.79
N ARG A 420 12.88 11.59 -32.68
CA ARG A 420 12.83 10.18 -32.29
C ARG A 420 12.44 10.08 -30.83
N ASP A 421 11.14 10.05 -30.62
CA ASP A 421 10.50 9.58 -29.40
C ASP A 421 10.85 8.11 -29.17
N ASP A 422 11.90 7.84 -28.40
CA ASP A 422 12.06 6.56 -27.72
C ASP A 422 11.10 6.55 -26.52
N ALA A 423 9.89 6.05 -26.76
CA ALA A 423 8.87 5.80 -25.76
C ALA A 423 9.31 4.66 -24.82
N ALA A 424 10.08 5.00 -23.78
CA ALA A 424 10.20 4.20 -22.58
C ALA A 424 8.84 4.20 -21.85
N HIS A 425 8.08 3.12 -22.02
CA HIS A 425 6.89 2.82 -21.25
C HIS A 425 7.27 2.58 -19.78
N ASP A 426 7.09 3.62 -18.96
CA ASP A 426 7.18 3.54 -17.51
C ASP A 426 5.80 3.15 -16.95
N ASP A 427 5.68 1.91 -16.46
CA ASP A 427 4.52 1.44 -15.70
C ASP A 427 4.56 2.07 -14.30
N HIS A 428 4.13 3.33 -14.20
CA HIS A 428 3.87 4.04 -12.95
C HIS A 428 2.54 3.58 -12.35
N GLU A 429 2.54 2.44 -11.66
CA GLU A 429 1.43 2.05 -10.78
C GLU A 429 1.85 2.24 -9.31
N ASP A 430 1.08 3.07 -8.60
CA ASP A 430 1.17 3.46 -7.18
C ASP A 430 2.37 4.35 -6.75
N ARG A 431 3.13 4.94 -7.68
CA ARG A 431 4.26 5.84 -7.34
C ARG A 431 3.95 7.35 -7.31
N ASP A 432 2.87 7.81 -7.93
CA ASP A 432 2.93 9.16 -8.53
C ASP A 432 2.13 10.29 -7.89
N ASP A 433 1.52 10.16 -6.71
CA ASP A 433 0.84 11.33 -6.13
C ASP A 433 1.06 11.59 -4.63
N ASP A 434 1.57 10.62 -3.87
CA ASP A 434 1.85 10.82 -2.43
C ASP A 434 3.34 11.06 -2.12
N ALA A 435 4.26 10.63 -3.01
CA ALA A 435 5.71 10.76 -2.78
C ALA A 435 6.24 12.21 -2.92
N GLU A 436 5.64 13.04 -3.78
CA GLU A 436 6.07 14.43 -3.96
C GLU A 436 5.75 15.31 -2.75
N ARG A 437 4.67 15.04 -2.01
CA ARG A 437 4.33 15.81 -0.81
C ARG A 437 5.22 15.49 0.39
N ASP A 438 5.64 14.24 0.54
CA ASP A 438 6.59 13.82 1.57
C ASP A 438 8.02 14.31 1.27
N ALA A 439 8.36 14.55 0.00
CA ALA A 439 9.64 15.11 -0.41
C ALA A 439 9.79 16.60 -0.01
N GLU A 440 8.74 17.43 -0.21
CA GLU A 440 8.75 18.85 0.19
C GLU A 440 8.83 19.02 1.71
N ASP A 441 8.08 18.22 2.48
CA ASP A 441 8.13 18.25 3.96
C ASP A 441 9.46 17.69 4.51
N GLY A 442 10.05 16.70 3.83
CA GLY A 442 11.36 16.13 4.14
C GLY A 442 12.52 17.11 3.88
N GLU A 443 12.42 17.93 2.83
CA GLU A 443 13.40 18.98 2.51
C GLU A 443 13.30 20.18 3.48
N ALA A 444 12.08 20.56 3.89
CA ALA A 444 11.86 21.56 4.93
C ALA A 444 12.45 21.12 6.28
N ALA A 445 12.29 19.85 6.66
CA ALA A 445 12.86 19.29 7.88
C ALA A 445 14.40 19.20 7.83
N ARG A 446 14.98 18.83 6.67
CA ARG A 446 16.44 18.82 6.46
C ARG A 446 17.03 20.23 6.48
N THR A 447 16.32 21.21 5.95
CA THR A 447 16.74 22.62 5.93
C THR A 447 16.70 23.23 7.34
N GLN A 448 15.68 22.93 8.15
CA GLN A 448 15.63 23.32 9.56
C GLN A 448 16.72 22.63 10.41
N ALA A 449 16.99 21.35 10.17
CA ALA A 449 18.08 20.63 10.84
C ALA A 449 19.47 21.17 10.47
N ARG A 450 19.67 21.61 9.20
CA ARG A 450 20.91 22.25 8.76
C ARG A 450 21.08 23.63 9.40
N ALA A 451 20.03 24.43 9.47
CA ALA A 451 20.04 25.74 10.12
C ALA A 451 20.29 25.66 11.64
N ALA A 452 19.79 24.62 12.32
CA ALA A 452 20.06 24.36 13.72
C ALA A 452 21.51 23.91 14.00
N ARG A 453 22.14 23.21 13.05
CA ARG A 453 23.56 22.83 13.13
C ARG A 453 24.50 24.01 12.95
N THR A 454 24.19 24.96 12.06
CA THR A 454 25.01 26.17 11.85
C THR A 454 24.92 27.15 13.01
N ARG A 455 23.79 27.18 13.75
CA ARG A 455 23.65 28.03 14.95
C ARG A 455 24.38 27.48 16.19
N ARG A 456 24.73 26.19 16.22
CA ARG A 456 25.53 25.59 17.30
C ARG A 456 27.05 25.75 17.13
N SER A 457 27.54 26.16 15.95
CA SER A 457 28.97 26.40 15.71
C SER A 457 29.38 27.87 15.81
N ALA A 458 28.48 28.76 16.25
CA ALA A 458 28.72 30.20 16.35
C ALA A 458 28.44 30.76 17.76
N ALA A 459 28.83 30.00 18.80
CA ALA A 459 28.96 30.54 20.15
C ALA A 459 30.42 30.98 20.35
N PRO A 460 30.69 32.25 20.72
CA PRO A 460 32.06 32.70 21.00
C PRO A 460 32.56 32.08 22.32
N ALA A 461 33.87 31.88 22.37
CA ALA A 461 34.63 31.29 23.47
C ALA A 461 34.47 32.05 24.81
#